data_AF-A0A660SM27-F1
#
_entry.id   AF-A0A660SM27-F1
#
_cell.length_a   1.000
_cell.length_b   1.000
_cell.length_c   1.000
_cell.angle_alpha   90.00
_cell.angle_beta   90.00
_cell.angle_gamma   90.00
#
_symmetry.space_group_name_H-M   'P 1'
#
loop_
_entity.id
_entity.type
_entity.pdbx_description
1 polymer ?
#
loop_
_entity_poly.entity_id
_entity_poly.type
_entity_poly.pdbx_seq_one_letter_code
_entity_poly.pdbx_strand_id
1 'polypeptide(L)'
;MLDDSGRELAAGRDPSVLTTVKTSTDDKGRSSRYRKEHEIPGLQTWPDMDIPESVSIPGGAVLWPALVSEGTSAALRYLDNRNDAQAAHRKGLAVLAGIHWSREIRDFKKTLHISGESRVIANYIGGAATLENALWQRVIDDVFAVDCVREKKVWNKVLKDGGGEIHSKAAGYLEQITTVLSCYSEQRKILTALEISSHRPDFIKARLKDLEEMLTGDFILRYEPETWKSLPRWMKAVVSRARKGTADPLKDKKAVGIWNPLKEQLDDIKDNLSPMSGREKRKSLAEARIMIEELKVALFAAGDIRPAGKISESRMSKKLEELKKLL
;
A
#
# COMPACT_ATOMS: atom_id res chain seq x y z
N MET A 1 -34.03 17.96 -11.98
CA MET A 1 -34.06 16.60 -11.41
C MET A 1 -35.22 16.54 -10.42
N LEU A 2 -36.05 15.50 -10.50
CA LEU A 2 -37.25 15.33 -9.66
C LEU A 2 -37.01 14.18 -8.66
N ASP A 3 -37.63 14.23 -7.49
CA ASP A 3 -37.67 13.09 -6.56
C ASP A 3 -38.76 12.06 -6.91
N ASP A 4 -38.78 10.94 -6.19
CA ASP A 4 -39.75 9.84 -6.34
C ASP A 4 -41.20 10.23 -5.95
N SER A 5 -41.42 11.47 -5.48
CA SER A 5 -42.73 12.07 -5.24
C SER A 5 -43.08 13.18 -6.24
N GLY A 6 -42.27 13.36 -7.29
CA GLY A 6 -42.49 14.33 -8.36
C GLY A 6 -42.19 15.78 -7.99
N ARG A 7 -41.46 16.05 -6.90
CA ARG A 7 -41.02 17.41 -6.55
C ARG A 7 -39.65 17.75 -7.13
N GLU A 8 -39.53 18.97 -7.63
CA GLU A 8 -38.37 19.46 -8.36
C GLU A 8 -37.22 19.81 -7.41
N LEU A 9 -36.15 19.02 -7.47
CA LEU A 9 -34.97 19.16 -6.59
C LEU A 9 -33.93 20.14 -7.15
N ALA A 10 -33.91 20.40 -8.46
CA ALA A 10 -33.11 21.46 -9.09
C ALA A 10 -33.43 21.58 -10.60
N ALA A 11 -33.47 22.81 -11.11
CA ALA A 11 -33.37 23.12 -12.54
C ALA A 11 -32.24 24.13 -12.79
N GLY A 12 -31.33 23.77 -13.70
CA GLY A 12 -30.21 24.61 -14.12
C GLY A 12 -29.55 24.04 -15.37
N ARG A 13 -29.13 24.91 -16.30
CA ARG A 13 -28.56 24.55 -17.62
C ARG A 13 -27.04 24.36 -17.62
N ASP A 14 -26.46 23.97 -16.49
CA ASP A 14 -25.01 23.79 -16.38
C ASP A 14 -24.67 22.47 -15.65
N PRO A 15 -24.10 21.47 -16.35
CA PRO A 15 -23.72 20.17 -15.77
C PRO A 15 -22.66 20.28 -14.66
N SER A 16 -21.97 21.42 -14.55
CA SER A 16 -20.95 21.65 -13.52
C SER A 16 -21.52 21.91 -12.12
N VAL A 17 -22.83 22.14 -12.00
CA VAL A 17 -23.50 22.43 -10.70
C VAL A 17 -23.91 21.14 -9.95
N LEU A 18 -23.78 19.95 -10.56
CA LEU A 18 -24.14 18.67 -9.94
C LEU A 18 -23.00 17.95 -9.19
N THR A 19 -21.83 18.57 -9.03
CA THR A 19 -20.67 17.95 -8.34
C THR A 19 -20.37 18.54 -6.96
N THR A 20 -21.31 19.28 -6.39
CA THR A 20 -21.25 19.67 -4.98
C THR A 20 -22.41 19.00 -4.26
N VAL A 21 -22.29 17.69 -4.03
CA VAL A 21 -23.01 17.07 -2.92
C VAL A 21 -22.50 17.80 -1.69
N LYS A 22 -23.24 18.81 -1.25
CA LYS A 22 -23.07 19.42 0.06
C LYS A 22 -23.07 18.26 1.04
N THR A 23 -21.90 17.93 1.58
CA THR A 23 -21.79 17.30 2.90
C THR A 23 -22.74 18.07 3.78
N SER A 24 -23.83 17.42 4.16
CA SER A 24 -24.87 18.00 5.00
C SER A 24 -24.18 18.61 6.22
N THR A 25 -24.09 19.93 6.22
CA THR A 25 -23.50 20.69 7.32
C THR A 25 -24.25 20.31 8.58
N ASP A 26 -23.53 19.81 9.59
CA ASP A 26 -24.04 19.50 10.92
C ASP A 26 -24.56 20.80 11.56
N ASP A 27 -25.78 21.18 11.22
CA ASP A 27 -26.29 22.54 11.41
C ASP A 27 -26.54 22.85 12.89
N LYS A 28 -26.53 21.83 13.78
CA LYS A 28 -26.84 21.97 15.21
C LYS A 28 -26.06 21.02 16.14
N GLY A 29 -24.89 20.54 15.74
CA GLY A 29 -24.07 19.62 16.55
C GLY A 29 -24.74 18.24 16.79
N ARG A 30 -25.65 17.84 15.90
CA ARG A 30 -26.42 16.59 16.01
C ARG A 30 -25.53 15.39 15.72
N SER A 31 -24.61 15.49 14.76
CA SER A 31 -23.62 14.44 14.51
C SER A 31 -22.73 14.21 15.73
N SER A 32 -22.32 15.29 16.40
CA SER A 32 -21.56 15.22 17.64
C SER A 32 -22.32 14.50 18.77
N ARG A 33 -23.60 14.84 18.98
CA ARG A 33 -24.45 14.15 19.97
C ARG A 33 -24.63 12.67 19.63
N TYR A 34 -24.91 12.36 18.36
CA TYR A 34 -25.07 10.99 17.89
C TYR A 34 -23.80 10.16 18.14
N ARG A 35 -22.61 10.70 17.81
CA ARG A 35 -21.33 10.05 18.11
C ARG A 35 -21.16 9.78 19.61
N LYS A 36 -21.45 10.76 20.46
CA LYS A 36 -21.32 10.60 21.92
C LYS A 36 -22.21 9.49 22.48
N GLU A 37 -23.38 9.25 21.88
CA GLU A 37 -24.35 8.25 22.33
C GLU A 37 -24.06 6.84 21.79
N HIS A 38 -23.54 6.75 20.55
CA HIS A 38 -23.43 5.47 19.83
C HIS A 38 -22.01 4.95 19.63
N GLU A 39 -20.97 5.75 19.83
CA GLU A 39 -19.60 5.29 19.69
C GLU A 39 -19.16 4.41 20.87
N ILE A 40 -18.39 3.37 20.54
CA ILE A 40 -17.92 2.39 21.53
C ILE A 40 -16.39 2.37 21.48
N PRO A 41 -15.68 2.98 22.46
CA PRO A 41 -14.22 2.94 22.53
C PRO A 41 -13.72 1.57 23.04
N GLY A 42 -12.44 1.25 22.83
CA GLY A 42 -11.77 0.17 23.57
C GLY A 42 -12.27 -1.24 23.27
N LEU A 43 -12.89 -1.49 22.12
CA LEU A 43 -13.33 -2.81 21.69
C LEU A 43 -12.14 -3.76 21.57
N GLN A 44 -12.22 -4.84 22.35
CA GLN A 44 -11.31 -6.00 22.29
C GLN A 44 -11.88 -7.13 21.43
N THR A 45 -13.19 -7.11 21.19
CA THR A 45 -13.91 -8.08 20.35
C THR A 45 -14.96 -7.34 19.51
N TRP A 46 -15.56 -8.06 18.56
CA TRP A 46 -16.64 -7.51 17.74
C TRP A 46 -17.80 -7.02 18.62
N PRO A 47 -18.40 -5.84 18.35
CA PRO A 47 -19.48 -5.30 19.17
C PRO A 47 -20.72 -6.20 19.16
N ASP A 48 -21.59 -6.13 20.15
CA ASP A 48 -22.81 -6.96 20.23
C ASP A 48 -23.94 -6.49 19.30
N MET A 49 -23.58 -6.11 18.08
CA MET A 49 -24.46 -5.65 17.02
C MET A 49 -23.79 -5.82 15.66
N ASP A 50 -24.60 -5.83 14.61
CA ASP A 50 -24.12 -5.64 13.25
C ASP A 50 -23.84 -4.15 12.99
N ILE A 51 -22.87 -3.86 12.12
CA ILE A 51 -22.41 -2.52 11.83
C ILE A 51 -23.03 -2.07 10.50
N PRO A 52 -24.06 -1.21 10.48
CA PRO A 52 -24.75 -0.84 9.25
C PRO A 52 -23.82 -0.09 8.29
N GLU A 53 -24.12 -0.14 6.99
CA GLU A 53 -23.29 0.52 5.96
C GLU A 53 -23.25 2.05 6.12
N SER A 54 -24.39 2.62 6.51
CA SER A 54 -24.55 4.03 6.84
C SER A 54 -25.71 4.21 7.81
N VAL A 55 -25.72 5.31 8.54
CA VAL A 55 -26.85 5.75 9.35
C VAL A 55 -27.26 7.15 8.96
N SER A 56 -28.54 7.34 8.66
CA SER A 56 -29.14 8.66 8.49
C SER A 56 -29.61 9.16 9.86
N ILE A 57 -29.14 10.34 10.26
CA ILE A 57 -29.52 10.97 11.53
C ILE A 57 -30.53 12.11 11.32
N PRO A 58 -31.34 12.45 12.33
CA PRO A 58 -32.28 13.57 12.24
C PRO A 58 -31.60 14.87 11.81
N GLY A 59 -32.05 15.45 10.70
CA GLY A 59 -31.38 16.59 10.06
C GLY A 59 -30.73 16.29 8.71
N GLY A 60 -30.84 15.06 8.23
CA GLY A 60 -30.43 14.69 6.87
C GLY A 60 -28.94 14.34 6.73
N ALA A 61 -28.19 14.36 7.83
CA ALA A 61 -26.80 13.93 7.79
C ALA A 61 -26.69 12.40 7.73
N VAL A 62 -25.75 11.94 6.92
CA VAL A 62 -25.40 10.53 6.77
C VAL A 62 -24.04 10.33 7.40
N LEU A 63 -23.94 9.35 8.28
CA LEU A 63 -22.70 8.93 8.92
C LEU A 63 -22.37 7.50 8.48
N TRP A 64 -21.08 7.19 8.40
CA TRP A 64 -20.58 5.87 7.98
C TRP A 64 -19.90 5.18 9.16
N PRO A 65 -20.57 4.20 9.80
CA PRO A 65 -20.00 3.46 10.92
C PRO A 65 -18.81 2.61 10.48
N ALA A 66 -17.77 2.61 11.29
CA ALA A 66 -16.54 1.89 11.05
C ALA A 66 -15.88 1.47 12.37
N LEU A 67 -15.21 0.32 12.34
CA LEU A 67 -14.21 -0.03 13.36
C LEU A 67 -12.93 0.77 13.09
N VAL A 68 -12.50 1.60 14.01
CA VAL A 68 -11.30 2.42 13.89
C VAL A 68 -10.23 1.87 14.82
N SER A 69 -9.01 1.69 14.32
CA SER A 69 -7.87 1.28 15.15
C SER A 69 -7.52 2.37 16.17
N GLU A 70 -7.40 1.99 17.43
CA GLU A 70 -6.84 2.78 18.55
C GLU A 70 -5.43 2.29 18.95
N GLY A 71 -4.81 1.45 18.12
CA GLY A 71 -3.50 0.84 18.37
C GLY A 71 -3.64 -0.56 18.95
N THR A 72 -3.97 -0.66 20.23
CA THR A 72 -4.14 -1.96 20.93
C THR A 72 -5.60 -2.39 21.10
N SER A 73 -6.54 -1.57 20.64
CA SER A 73 -7.99 -1.83 20.59
C SER A 73 -8.57 -1.27 19.30
N ALA A 74 -9.81 -1.64 18.99
CA ALA A 74 -10.61 -0.93 18.00
C ALA A 74 -11.69 -0.09 18.69
N ALA A 75 -12.31 0.81 17.96
CA ALA A 75 -13.51 1.53 18.41
C ALA A 75 -14.55 1.60 17.31
N LEU A 76 -15.83 1.49 17.68
CA LEU A 76 -16.91 1.81 16.76
C LEU A 76 -17.04 3.34 16.68
N ARG A 77 -16.74 3.92 15.51
CA ARG A 77 -16.83 5.36 15.23
C ARG A 77 -17.75 5.63 14.04
N TYR A 78 -18.29 6.85 13.98
CA TYR A 78 -19.17 7.29 12.90
C TYR A 78 -18.53 8.44 12.11
N LEU A 79 -17.94 8.11 10.96
CA LEU A 79 -17.19 9.07 10.14
C LEU A 79 -18.11 9.79 9.14
N ASP A 80 -17.62 10.92 8.61
CA ASP A 80 -18.33 11.78 7.65
C ASP A 80 -18.06 11.42 6.17
N ASN A 81 -17.24 10.40 5.91
CA ASN A 81 -16.90 9.99 4.55
C ASN A 81 -16.90 8.46 4.42
N ARG A 82 -17.61 7.96 3.41
CA ARG A 82 -17.72 6.52 3.13
C ARG A 82 -16.37 5.84 2.88
N ASN A 83 -15.49 6.47 2.11
CA ASN A 83 -14.19 5.89 1.74
C ASN A 83 -13.26 5.85 2.96
N ASP A 84 -13.26 6.90 3.77
CA ASP A 84 -12.48 6.94 5.01
C ASP A 84 -13.00 5.91 6.01
N ALA A 85 -14.32 5.76 6.13
CA ALA A 85 -14.95 4.74 6.95
C ALA A 85 -14.57 3.33 6.50
N GLN A 86 -14.63 3.02 5.19
CA GLN A 86 -14.21 1.72 4.68
C GLN A 86 -12.72 1.44 4.92
N ALA A 87 -11.85 2.45 4.74
CA ALA A 87 -10.42 2.31 5.00
C ALA A 87 -10.12 2.11 6.49
N ALA A 88 -10.76 2.89 7.36
CA ALA A 88 -10.62 2.75 8.80
C ALA A 88 -11.18 1.41 9.28
N HIS A 89 -12.35 1.02 8.80
CA HIS A 89 -13.02 -0.24 9.14
C HIS A 89 -12.12 -1.44 8.94
N ARG A 90 -11.46 -1.54 7.79
CA ARG A 90 -10.47 -2.62 7.50
C ARG A 90 -9.33 -2.66 8.52
N LYS A 91 -8.80 -1.49 8.92
CA LYS A 91 -7.78 -1.43 9.98
C LYS A 91 -8.33 -1.88 11.33
N GLY A 92 -9.58 -1.53 11.64
CA GLY A 92 -10.25 -2.00 12.86
C GLY A 92 -10.47 -3.52 12.86
N LEU A 93 -10.86 -4.11 11.73
CA LEU A 93 -10.95 -5.57 11.56
C LEU A 93 -9.59 -6.23 11.84
N ALA A 94 -8.51 -5.70 11.26
CA ALA A 94 -7.17 -6.20 11.48
C ALA A 94 -6.77 -6.17 12.97
N VAL A 95 -7.08 -5.08 13.69
CA VAL A 95 -6.82 -5.00 15.13
C VAL A 95 -7.60 -6.07 15.91
N LEU A 96 -8.91 -6.22 15.66
CA LEU A 96 -9.72 -7.22 16.35
C LEU A 96 -9.25 -8.65 16.05
N ALA A 97 -8.85 -8.95 14.81
CA ALA A 97 -8.27 -10.24 14.46
C ALA A 97 -6.93 -10.48 15.16
N GLY A 98 -6.06 -9.47 15.23
CA GLY A 98 -4.78 -9.54 15.92
C GLY A 98 -4.93 -9.79 17.42
N ILE A 99 -5.97 -9.22 18.05
CA ILE A 99 -6.33 -9.49 19.45
C ILE A 99 -6.80 -10.94 19.61
N HIS A 100 -7.72 -11.38 18.75
CA HIS A 100 -8.28 -12.74 18.78
C HIS A 100 -7.21 -13.83 18.64
N TRP A 101 -6.30 -13.67 17.68
CA TRP A 101 -5.22 -14.62 17.37
C TRP A 101 -3.90 -14.32 18.10
N SER A 102 -3.92 -13.48 19.13
CA SER A 102 -2.70 -12.97 19.78
C SER A 102 -1.84 -14.06 20.42
N ARG A 103 -2.45 -15.16 20.90
CA ARG A 103 -1.73 -16.30 21.48
C ARG A 103 -1.01 -17.11 20.40
N GLU A 104 -1.72 -17.46 19.34
CA GLU A 104 -1.21 -18.26 18.23
C GLU A 104 -0.11 -17.50 17.49
N ILE A 105 -0.32 -16.21 17.22
CA ILE A 105 0.70 -15.34 16.60
C ILE A 105 1.96 -15.30 17.47
N ARG A 106 1.83 -15.23 18.80
CA ARG A 106 2.98 -15.26 19.71
C ARG A 106 3.76 -16.58 19.62
N ASP A 107 3.06 -17.70 19.49
CA ASP A 107 3.69 -19.01 19.33
C ASP A 107 4.35 -19.14 17.96
N PHE A 108 3.69 -18.70 16.89
CA PHE A 108 4.25 -18.69 15.53
C PHE A 108 5.50 -17.80 15.44
N LYS A 109 5.54 -16.65 16.12
CA LYS A 109 6.72 -15.77 16.17
C LYS A 109 7.97 -16.46 16.71
N LYS A 110 7.85 -17.55 17.48
CA LYS A 110 9.01 -18.31 17.97
C LYS A 110 9.75 -19.05 16.84
N THR A 111 9.05 -19.42 15.77
CA THR A 111 9.60 -20.18 14.64
C THR A 111 9.64 -19.36 13.35
N LEU A 112 8.67 -18.47 13.15
CA LEU A 112 8.54 -17.58 11.98
C LEU A 112 9.10 -16.19 12.29
N HIS A 113 10.42 -16.09 12.31
CA HIS A 113 11.15 -14.84 12.53
C HIS A 113 12.37 -14.75 11.61
N ILE A 114 12.89 -13.53 11.44
CA ILE A 114 14.06 -13.28 10.61
C ILE A 114 15.31 -13.65 11.41
N SER A 115 16.08 -14.61 10.88
CA SER A 115 17.26 -15.19 11.53
C SER A 115 18.50 -15.15 10.61
N GLY A 116 19.65 -15.59 11.15
CA GLY A 116 20.91 -15.72 10.40
C GLY A 116 21.37 -14.41 9.73
N GLU A 117 21.89 -14.52 8.51
CA GLU A 117 22.37 -13.38 7.73
C GLU A 117 21.28 -12.35 7.46
N SER A 118 20.04 -12.78 7.21
CA SER A 118 18.92 -11.88 6.95
C SER A 118 18.64 -10.96 8.14
N ARG A 119 18.89 -11.43 9.38
CA ARG A 119 18.76 -10.58 10.57
C ARG A 119 19.82 -9.47 10.62
N VAL A 120 21.05 -9.77 10.23
CA VAL A 120 22.13 -8.78 10.14
C VAL A 120 21.80 -7.74 9.08
N ILE A 121 21.31 -8.21 7.93
CA ILE A 121 20.96 -7.35 6.80
C ILE A 121 19.76 -6.46 7.10
N ALA A 122 18.80 -6.95 7.89
CA ALA A 122 17.66 -6.18 8.34
C ALA A 122 18.07 -4.88 9.06
N ASN A 123 19.24 -4.83 9.72
CA ASN A 123 19.72 -3.61 10.39
C ASN A 123 19.94 -2.43 9.45
N TYR A 124 20.21 -2.67 8.16
CA TYR A 124 20.30 -1.61 7.15
C TYR A 124 18.94 -1.02 6.77
N ILE A 125 17.84 -1.69 7.13
CA ILE A 125 16.48 -1.34 6.71
C ILE A 125 15.52 -1.23 7.89
N GLY A 126 16.01 -0.76 9.04
CA GLY A 126 15.19 -0.50 10.23
C GLY A 126 15.13 -1.64 11.25
N GLY A 127 15.82 -2.76 11.01
CA GLY A 127 15.97 -3.87 11.94
C GLY A 127 14.93 -4.97 11.79
N ALA A 128 15.28 -6.18 12.25
CA ALA A 128 14.43 -7.37 12.11
C ALA A 128 13.06 -7.21 12.77
N ALA A 129 12.98 -6.58 13.94
CA ALA A 129 11.71 -6.35 14.65
C ALA A 129 10.73 -5.49 13.83
N THR A 130 11.23 -4.46 13.15
CA THR A 130 10.42 -3.60 12.27
C THR A 130 9.81 -4.41 11.13
N LEU A 131 10.62 -5.23 10.47
CA LEU A 131 10.18 -6.07 9.36
C LEU A 131 9.23 -7.18 9.80
N GLU A 132 9.51 -7.81 10.94
CA GLU A 132 8.65 -8.85 11.52
C GLU A 132 7.28 -8.26 11.89
N ASN A 133 7.24 -7.08 12.51
CA ASN A 133 5.98 -6.40 12.79
C ASN A 133 5.21 -6.07 11.50
N ALA A 134 5.90 -5.57 10.47
CA ALA A 134 5.30 -5.31 9.17
C ALA A 134 4.79 -6.58 8.47
N LEU A 135 5.51 -7.71 8.58
CA LEU A 135 5.07 -9.01 8.09
C LEU A 135 3.78 -9.46 8.79
N TRP A 136 3.75 -9.41 10.12
CA TRP A 136 2.56 -9.84 10.87
C TRP A 136 1.37 -8.94 10.62
N GLN A 137 1.57 -7.63 10.50
CA GLN A 137 0.53 -6.71 10.07
C GLN A 137 -0.01 -7.08 8.68
N ARG A 138 0.88 -7.31 7.70
CA ARG A 138 0.49 -7.70 6.34
C ARG A 138 -0.28 -9.02 6.31
N VAL A 139 0.15 -10.04 7.08
CA VAL A 139 -0.56 -11.32 7.19
C VAL A 139 -1.98 -11.12 7.72
N ILE A 140 -2.14 -10.32 8.78
CA ILE A 140 -3.45 -10.04 9.36
C ILE A 140 -4.33 -9.29 8.35
N ASP A 141 -3.79 -8.26 7.70
CA ASP A 141 -4.50 -7.46 6.71
C ASP A 141 -5.01 -8.34 5.55
N ASP A 142 -4.14 -9.21 5.02
CA ASP A 142 -4.46 -10.06 3.86
C ASP A 142 -5.36 -11.27 4.19
N VAL A 143 -5.46 -11.67 5.47
CA VAL A 143 -6.36 -12.76 5.90
C VAL A 143 -7.71 -12.22 6.34
N PHE A 144 -7.73 -11.12 7.11
CA PHE A 144 -8.92 -10.69 7.85
C PHE A 144 -9.49 -9.36 7.39
N ALA A 145 -8.76 -8.55 6.61
CA ALA A 145 -9.17 -7.20 6.22
C ALA A 145 -9.40 -7.03 4.71
N VAL A 146 -9.56 -8.12 3.96
CA VAL A 146 -9.82 -8.11 2.51
C VAL A 146 -11.20 -7.53 2.20
N ASP A 147 -12.24 -8.09 2.83
CA ASP A 147 -13.64 -7.66 2.67
C ASP A 147 -14.09 -6.80 3.86
N CYS A 148 -14.93 -5.79 3.60
CA CYS A 148 -15.55 -4.99 4.64
C CYS A 148 -16.69 -5.76 5.31
N VAL A 149 -16.34 -6.74 6.15
CA VAL A 149 -17.28 -7.51 6.96
C VAL A 149 -18.03 -6.59 7.90
N ARG A 150 -19.36 -6.67 7.91
CA ARG A 150 -20.25 -5.82 8.73
C ARG A 150 -21.20 -6.59 9.65
N GLU A 151 -21.31 -7.90 9.46
CA GLU A 151 -22.17 -8.78 10.25
C GLU A 151 -21.35 -9.65 11.20
N LYS A 152 -21.78 -9.77 12.47
CA LYS A 152 -21.10 -10.56 13.50
C LYS A 152 -20.94 -12.02 13.11
N LYS A 153 -21.96 -12.60 12.45
CA LYS A 153 -21.94 -13.99 11.97
C LYS A 153 -20.86 -14.20 10.91
N VAL A 154 -20.74 -13.26 9.96
CA VAL A 154 -19.72 -13.31 8.91
C VAL A 154 -18.33 -13.12 9.52
N TRP A 155 -18.18 -12.21 10.48
CA TRP A 155 -16.93 -11.99 11.21
C TRP A 155 -16.45 -13.25 11.93
N ASN A 156 -17.33 -13.94 12.64
CA ASN A 156 -16.99 -15.20 13.32
C ASN A 156 -16.55 -16.29 12.34
N LYS A 157 -17.16 -16.35 11.15
CA LYS A 157 -16.76 -17.27 10.08
C LYS A 157 -15.36 -16.90 9.54
N VAL A 158 -15.12 -15.62 9.27
CA VAL A 158 -13.82 -15.12 8.82
C VAL A 158 -12.71 -15.41 9.84
N LEU A 159 -12.97 -15.21 11.14
CA LEU A 159 -12.03 -15.59 12.20
C LEU A 159 -11.72 -17.09 12.16
N LYS A 160 -12.75 -17.93 12.15
CA LYS A 160 -12.59 -19.39 12.13
C LYS A 160 -11.82 -19.88 10.90
N ASP A 161 -12.20 -19.41 9.72
CA ASP A 161 -11.63 -19.88 8.45
C ASP A 161 -10.18 -19.38 8.29
N GLY A 162 -9.91 -18.12 8.68
CA GLY A 162 -8.58 -17.51 8.57
C GLY A 162 -7.51 -18.12 9.48
N GLY A 163 -7.89 -18.78 10.57
CA GLY A 163 -6.97 -19.42 11.51
C GLY A 163 -5.99 -20.42 10.87
N GLY A 164 -6.46 -21.19 9.90
CA GLY A 164 -5.61 -22.13 9.14
C GLY A 164 -4.66 -21.44 8.16
N GLU A 165 -5.01 -20.22 7.71
CA GLU A 165 -4.24 -19.49 6.70
C GLU A 165 -3.09 -18.68 7.29
N ILE A 166 -3.24 -18.13 8.51
CA ILE A 166 -2.24 -17.24 9.15
C ILE A 166 -0.83 -17.83 9.06
N HIS A 167 -0.66 -19.07 9.54
CA HIS A 167 0.66 -19.71 9.59
C HIS A 167 1.24 -19.89 8.18
N SER A 168 0.45 -20.42 7.25
CA SER A 168 0.90 -20.70 5.88
C SER A 168 1.28 -19.41 5.13
N LYS A 169 0.50 -18.34 5.27
CA LYS A 169 0.82 -17.02 4.68
C LYS A 169 2.04 -16.40 5.34
N ALA A 170 2.13 -16.42 6.68
CA ALA A 170 3.30 -15.91 7.39
C ALA A 170 4.59 -16.62 6.96
N ALA A 171 4.56 -17.95 6.83
CA ALA A 171 5.69 -18.73 6.34
C ALA A 171 6.08 -18.35 4.91
N GLY A 172 5.11 -18.29 3.99
CA GLY A 172 5.34 -17.93 2.59
C GLY A 172 5.82 -16.47 2.41
N TYR A 173 5.35 -15.54 3.26
CA TYR A 173 5.81 -14.15 3.25
C TYR A 173 7.22 -14.04 3.83
N LEU A 174 7.52 -14.76 4.91
CA LEU A 174 8.86 -14.80 5.50
C LEU A 174 9.90 -15.35 4.52
N GLU A 175 9.56 -16.39 3.76
CA GLU A 175 10.43 -16.94 2.71
C GLU A 175 10.71 -15.90 1.60
N GLN A 176 9.67 -15.20 1.13
CA GLN A 176 9.83 -14.16 0.11
C GLN A 176 10.66 -12.99 0.62
N ILE A 177 10.39 -12.51 1.84
CA ILE A 177 11.18 -11.44 2.47
C ILE A 177 12.62 -11.88 2.65
N THR A 178 12.86 -13.12 3.07
CA THR A 178 14.22 -13.67 3.20
C THR A 178 14.96 -13.65 1.86
N THR A 179 14.29 -14.05 0.77
CA THR A 179 14.83 -13.97 -0.59
C THR A 179 15.19 -12.54 -1.00
N VAL A 180 14.33 -11.57 -0.66
CA VAL A 180 14.57 -10.14 -0.89
C VAL A 180 15.79 -9.67 -0.10
N LEU A 181 15.90 -10.00 1.19
CA LEU A 181 17.02 -9.62 2.05
C LEU A 181 18.35 -10.22 1.58
N SER A 182 18.36 -11.50 1.18
CA SER A 182 19.54 -12.15 0.63
C SER A 182 20.00 -11.47 -0.65
N CYS A 183 19.06 -11.13 -1.55
CA CYS A 183 19.41 -10.42 -2.79
C CYS A 183 19.94 -9.00 -2.50
N TYR A 184 19.32 -8.27 -1.58
CA TYR A 184 19.78 -6.95 -1.15
C TYR A 184 21.21 -7.00 -0.59
N SER A 185 21.50 -7.99 0.26
CA SER A 185 22.85 -8.24 0.80
C SER A 185 23.89 -8.42 -0.30
N GLU A 186 23.58 -9.30 -1.26
CA GLU A 186 24.46 -9.59 -2.39
C GLU A 186 24.70 -8.35 -3.26
N GLN A 187 23.62 -7.65 -3.66
CA GLN A 187 23.73 -6.48 -4.53
C GLN A 187 24.48 -5.33 -3.83
N ARG A 188 24.23 -5.12 -2.53
CA ARG A 188 24.96 -4.13 -1.73
C ARG A 188 26.45 -4.45 -1.67
N LYS A 189 26.83 -5.72 -1.40
CA LYS A 189 28.24 -6.16 -1.41
C LYS A 189 28.92 -5.87 -2.75
N ILE A 190 28.24 -6.17 -3.86
CA ILE A 190 28.77 -5.90 -5.21
C ILE A 190 28.97 -4.39 -5.43
N LEU A 191 27.98 -3.57 -5.09
CA LEU A 191 28.07 -2.12 -5.27
C LEU A 191 29.16 -1.50 -4.40
N THR A 192 29.33 -1.93 -3.15
CA THR A 192 30.43 -1.45 -2.30
C THR A 192 31.80 -1.82 -2.88
N ALA A 193 31.96 -3.04 -3.42
CA ALA A 193 33.21 -3.43 -4.09
C ALA A 193 33.47 -2.62 -5.38
N LEU A 194 32.40 -2.33 -6.14
CA LEU A 194 32.49 -1.47 -7.32
C LEU A 194 32.83 -0.03 -6.95
N GLU A 195 32.30 0.51 -5.84
CA GLU A 195 32.59 1.87 -5.39
C GLU A 195 34.09 2.05 -5.11
N ILE A 196 34.71 1.07 -4.47
CA ILE A 196 36.15 1.09 -4.13
C ILE A 196 37.03 1.01 -5.39
N SER A 197 36.63 0.23 -6.39
CA SER A 197 37.46 -0.10 -7.56
C SER A 197 37.14 0.73 -8.82
N SER A 198 36.02 1.46 -8.83
CA SER A 198 35.55 2.20 -10.01
C SER A 198 36.27 3.53 -10.19
N HIS A 199 36.47 3.92 -11.46
CA HIS A 199 36.91 5.26 -11.84
C HIS A 199 35.76 6.31 -11.79
N ARG A 200 34.53 5.90 -11.42
CA ARG A 200 33.36 6.76 -11.19
C ARG A 200 32.68 6.43 -9.86
N PRO A 201 33.37 6.57 -8.72
CA PRO A 201 32.85 6.15 -7.41
C PRO A 201 31.53 6.85 -7.04
N ASP A 202 31.39 8.15 -7.32
CA ASP A 202 30.15 8.89 -7.05
C ASP A 202 28.94 8.35 -7.81
N PHE A 203 29.15 7.87 -9.04
CA PHE A 203 28.09 7.23 -9.81
C PHE A 203 27.65 5.91 -9.17
N ILE A 204 28.59 5.12 -8.64
CA ILE A 204 28.28 3.87 -7.93
C ILE A 204 27.59 4.17 -6.59
N LYS A 205 28.06 5.17 -5.85
CA LYS A 205 27.44 5.62 -4.60
C LYS A 205 25.98 6.04 -4.80
N ALA A 206 25.66 6.71 -5.91
CA ALA A 206 24.27 6.99 -6.27
C ALA A 206 23.44 5.71 -6.51
N ARG A 207 24.03 4.64 -7.04
CA ARG A 207 23.35 3.34 -7.20
C ARG A 207 23.15 2.61 -5.87
N LEU A 208 24.05 2.78 -4.90
CA LEU A 208 23.81 2.31 -3.52
C LEU A 208 22.58 3.01 -2.93
N LYS A 209 22.44 4.32 -3.13
CA LYS A 209 21.27 5.08 -2.67
C LYS A 209 19.98 4.59 -3.35
N ASP A 210 20.00 4.34 -4.66
CA ASP A 210 18.84 3.75 -5.37
C ASP A 210 18.41 2.41 -4.75
N LEU A 211 19.37 1.60 -4.29
CA LEU A 211 19.11 0.31 -3.64
C LEU A 211 18.50 0.50 -2.23
N GLU A 212 19.02 1.45 -1.45
CA GLU A 212 18.51 1.79 -0.11
C GLU A 212 17.10 2.40 -0.14
N GLU A 213 16.81 3.26 -1.12
CA GLU A 213 15.48 3.85 -1.31
C GLU A 213 14.43 2.81 -1.75
N MET A 214 14.86 1.77 -2.46
CA MET A 214 14.01 0.66 -2.89
C MET A 214 13.55 -0.21 -1.71
N LEU A 215 14.43 -0.43 -0.72
CA LEU A 215 14.18 -1.26 0.45
C LEU A 215 14.35 -0.48 1.75
N THR A 216 13.34 0.32 2.08
CA THR A 216 13.18 0.94 3.40
C THR A 216 12.37 0.05 4.34
N GLY A 217 12.37 0.32 5.65
CA GLY A 217 11.72 -0.55 6.66
C GLY A 217 10.21 -0.75 6.50
N ASP A 218 9.54 0.06 5.69
CA ASP A 218 8.12 -0.05 5.35
C ASP A 218 7.85 -0.87 4.08
N PHE A 219 8.85 -1.44 3.39
CA PHE A 219 8.67 -2.05 2.07
C PHE A 219 7.61 -3.17 2.02
N ILE A 220 7.47 -3.92 3.12
CA ILE A 220 6.48 -5.01 3.27
C ILE A 220 5.04 -4.47 3.25
N LEU A 221 4.81 -3.29 3.81
CA LEU A 221 3.50 -2.64 3.80
C LEU A 221 3.32 -1.75 2.57
N ARG A 222 4.40 -1.23 2.01
CA ARG A 222 4.40 -0.39 0.80
C ARG A 222 4.02 -1.16 -0.46
N TYR A 223 4.53 -2.38 -0.60
CA TYR A 223 4.36 -3.20 -1.80
C TYR A 223 3.42 -4.37 -1.53
N GLU A 224 2.61 -4.71 -2.53
CA GLU A 224 1.83 -5.96 -2.48
C GLU A 224 2.76 -7.19 -2.61
N PRO A 225 2.37 -8.35 -2.05
CA PRO A 225 3.19 -9.56 -2.05
C PRO A 225 3.72 -9.96 -3.43
N GLU A 226 2.93 -9.79 -4.49
CA GLU A 226 3.34 -10.08 -5.87
C GLU A 226 4.54 -9.22 -6.32
N THR A 227 4.64 -8.01 -5.78
CA THR A 227 5.72 -7.07 -6.10
C THR A 227 7.02 -7.47 -5.41
N TRP A 228 6.97 -8.14 -4.25
CA TRP A 228 8.20 -8.61 -3.58
C TRP A 228 9.00 -9.57 -4.45
N LYS A 229 8.33 -10.38 -5.28
CA LYS A 229 8.96 -11.26 -6.28
C LYS A 229 9.74 -10.50 -7.35
N SER A 230 9.41 -9.23 -7.58
CA SER A 230 10.09 -8.36 -8.54
C SER A 230 11.28 -7.61 -7.93
N LEU A 231 11.30 -7.37 -6.62
CA LEU A 231 12.37 -6.63 -5.94
C LEU A 231 13.77 -7.20 -6.23
N PRO A 232 14.03 -8.53 -6.16
CA PRO A 232 15.34 -9.08 -6.50
C PRO A 232 15.81 -8.73 -7.90
N ARG A 233 14.89 -8.72 -8.86
CA ARG A 233 15.19 -8.39 -10.25
C ARG A 233 15.51 -6.91 -10.43
N TRP A 234 14.77 -6.03 -9.75
CA TRP A 234 15.03 -4.59 -9.78
C TRP A 234 16.38 -4.25 -9.13
N MET A 235 16.71 -4.87 -8.00
CA MET A 235 18.01 -4.69 -7.34
C MET A 235 19.17 -5.14 -8.25
N LYS A 236 19.03 -6.29 -8.91
CA LYS A 236 20.03 -6.74 -9.90
C LYS A 236 20.17 -5.75 -11.08
N ALA A 237 19.08 -5.09 -11.48
CA ALA A 237 19.13 -4.06 -12.52
C ALA A 237 19.88 -2.80 -12.06
N VAL A 238 19.82 -2.43 -10.78
CA VAL A 238 20.64 -1.36 -10.21
C VAL A 238 22.13 -1.69 -10.33
N VAL A 239 22.53 -2.94 -10.05
CA VAL A 239 23.92 -3.39 -10.21
C VAL A 239 24.35 -3.43 -11.69
N SER A 240 23.48 -3.91 -12.58
CA SER A 240 23.74 -3.88 -14.03
C SER A 240 23.96 -2.45 -14.52
N ARG A 241 23.11 -1.51 -14.08
CA ARG A 241 23.26 -0.07 -14.35
C ARG A 241 24.60 0.47 -13.84
N ALA A 242 24.99 0.08 -12.62
CA ALA A 242 26.25 0.52 -12.02
C ALA A 242 27.45 0.12 -12.90
N ARG A 243 27.47 -1.13 -13.38
CA ARG A 243 28.53 -1.64 -14.27
C ARG A 243 28.49 -0.97 -15.65
N LYS A 244 27.33 -1.01 -16.32
CA LYS A 244 27.16 -0.50 -17.69
C LYS A 244 27.30 1.01 -17.79
N GLY A 245 26.72 1.76 -16.86
CA GLY A 245 26.83 3.21 -16.84
C GLY A 245 28.24 3.68 -16.47
N THR A 246 29.01 2.88 -15.73
CA THR A 246 30.44 3.15 -15.53
C THR A 246 31.22 2.98 -16.83
N ALA A 247 30.94 1.92 -17.60
CA ALA A 247 31.61 1.64 -18.88
C ALA A 247 31.18 2.60 -20.01
N ASP A 248 29.90 2.97 -20.08
CA ASP A 248 29.33 3.85 -21.10
C ASP A 248 28.43 4.93 -20.46
N PRO A 249 29.03 6.06 -20.03
CA PRO A 249 28.30 7.16 -19.43
C PRO A 249 27.28 7.81 -20.37
N LEU A 250 27.53 7.82 -21.68
CA LEU A 250 26.65 8.47 -22.65
C LEU A 250 25.37 7.66 -22.84
N LYS A 251 25.46 6.33 -22.84
CA LYS A 251 24.29 5.44 -22.88
C LYS A 251 23.45 5.54 -21.61
N ASP A 252 24.06 5.61 -20.43
CA ASP A 252 23.32 5.86 -19.18
C ASP A 252 22.60 7.21 -19.24
N LYS A 253 23.27 8.27 -19.69
CA LYS A 253 22.67 9.61 -19.82
C LYS A 253 21.46 9.61 -20.77
N LYS A 254 21.51 8.89 -21.89
CA LYS A 254 20.37 8.73 -22.80
C LYS A 254 19.19 8.02 -22.13
N ALA A 255 19.46 6.93 -21.41
CA ALA A 255 18.45 6.20 -20.66
C ALA A 255 17.82 7.06 -19.54
N VAL A 256 18.62 7.88 -18.84
CA VAL A 256 18.12 8.86 -17.86
C VAL A 256 17.21 9.90 -18.52
N GLY A 257 17.58 10.38 -19.71
CA GLY A 257 16.77 11.34 -20.47
C GLY A 257 15.38 10.82 -20.83
N ILE A 258 15.21 9.50 -20.94
CA ILE A 258 13.91 8.84 -21.14
C ILE A 258 13.19 8.65 -19.80
N TRP A 259 13.92 8.17 -18.78
CA TRP A 259 13.31 7.76 -17.52
C TRP A 259 12.85 8.93 -16.63
N ASN A 260 13.67 9.98 -16.50
CA ASN A 260 13.39 11.09 -15.57
C ASN A 260 12.05 11.78 -15.86
N PRO A 261 11.73 12.19 -17.11
CA PRO A 261 10.46 12.89 -17.37
C PRO A 261 9.22 12.03 -17.04
N LEU A 262 9.31 10.72 -17.30
CA LEU A 262 8.22 9.78 -16.99
C LEU A 262 8.06 9.57 -15.48
N LYS A 263 9.18 9.56 -14.73
CA LYS A 263 9.16 9.44 -13.28
C LYS A 263 8.60 10.71 -12.63
N GLU A 264 9.03 11.88 -13.07
CA GLU A 264 8.52 13.18 -12.62
C GLU A 264 7.01 13.28 -12.86
N GLN A 265 6.54 12.93 -14.06
CA GLN A 265 5.11 12.90 -14.36
C GLN A 265 4.32 11.93 -13.46
N LEU A 266 4.88 10.77 -13.12
CA LEU A 266 4.24 9.83 -12.19
C LEU A 266 4.17 10.39 -10.76
N ASP A 267 5.23 11.06 -10.31
CA ASP A 267 5.28 11.69 -8.99
C ASP A 267 4.28 12.84 -8.90
N ASP A 268 4.18 13.69 -9.93
CA ASP A 268 3.18 14.75 -10.01
C ASP A 268 1.75 14.21 -9.91
N ILE A 269 1.43 13.11 -10.60
CA ILE A 269 0.12 12.46 -10.53
C ILE A 269 -0.15 11.93 -9.13
N LYS A 270 0.87 11.34 -8.48
CA LYS A 270 0.77 10.81 -7.12
C LYS A 270 0.52 11.93 -6.11
N ASP A 271 1.25 13.02 -6.21
CA ASP A 271 1.21 14.11 -5.23
C ASP A 271 -0.06 14.97 -5.36
N ASN A 272 -0.63 15.03 -6.56
CA ASN A 272 -1.95 15.64 -6.82
C ASN A 272 -3.13 14.67 -6.64
N LEU A 273 -2.90 13.46 -6.13
CA LEU A 273 -3.96 12.49 -5.94
C LEU A 273 -4.83 12.87 -4.73
N SER A 274 -6.07 13.29 -4.99
CA SER A 274 -7.06 13.50 -3.93
C SER A 274 -7.23 12.22 -3.09
N PRO A 275 -7.30 12.31 -1.74
CA PRO A 275 -7.68 11.20 -0.88
C PRO A 275 -9.02 10.57 -1.27
N MET A 276 -9.90 11.32 -1.93
CA MET A 276 -11.20 10.83 -2.41
C MET A 276 -11.14 10.09 -3.76
N SER A 277 -9.96 9.97 -4.37
CA SER A 277 -9.76 9.27 -5.63
C SER A 277 -10.29 7.84 -5.58
N GLY A 278 -11.09 7.47 -6.58
CA GLY A 278 -11.75 6.17 -6.69
C GLY A 278 -10.78 4.98 -6.74
N ARG A 279 -11.31 3.79 -6.42
CA ARG A 279 -10.55 2.53 -6.33
C ARG A 279 -9.78 2.21 -7.62
N GLU A 280 -10.41 2.42 -8.77
CA GLU A 280 -9.81 2.19 -10.09
C GLU A 280 -8.56 3.04 -10.32
N LYS A 281 -8.63 4.33 -9.97
CA LYS A 281 -7.49 5.25 -10.09
C LYS A 281 -6.32 4.85 -9.21
N ARG A 282 -6.60 4.47 -7.95
CA ARG A 282 -5.55 3.97 -7.02
C ARG A 282 -4.89 2.70 -7.55
N LYS A 283 -5.68 1.77 -8.10
CA LYS A 283 -5.17 0.55 -8.74
C LYS A 283 -4.29 0.88 -9.95
N SER A 284 -4.76 1.76 -10.84
CA SER A 284 -4.00 2.19 -12.01
C SER A 284 -2.69 2.89 -11.64
N LEU A 285 -2.68 3.67 -10.54
CA LEU A 285 -1.46 4.30 -10.02
C LEU A 285 -0.47 3.25 -9.48
N ALA A 286 -0.95 2.24 -8.75
CA ALA A 286 -0.12 1.14 -8.28
C ALA A 286 0.52 0.37 -9.44
N GLU A 287 -0.24 0.10 -10.51
CA GLU A 287 0.28 -0.52 -11.74
C GLU A 287 1.35 0.34 -12.41
N ALA A 288 1.14 1.66 -12.51
CA ALA A 288 2.12 2.56 -13.09
C ALA A 288 3.43 2.63 -12.28
N ARG A 289 3.36 2.53 -10.95
CA ARG A 289 4.55 2.42 -10.08
C ARG A 289 5.36 1.15 -10.33
N ILE A 290 4.70 0.04 -10.70
CA ILE A 290 5.39 -1.18 -11.11
C ILE A 290 6.00 -0.97 -12.51
N MET A 291 5.23 -0.42 -13.45
CA MET A 291 5.69 -0.21 -14.82
C MET A 291 6.92 0.70 -14.92
N ILE A 292 7.04 1.73 -14.07
CA ILE A 292 8.21 2.62 -14.09
C ILE A 292 9.49 1.90 -13.60
N GLU A 293 9.38 0.97 -12.65
CA GLU A 293 10.50 0.13 -12.22
C GLU A 293 10.85 -0.92 -13.29
N GLU A 294 9.84 -1.50 -13.97
CA GLU A 294 10.06 -2.36 -15.14
C GLU A 294 10.77 -1.62 -16.29
N LEU A 295 10.43 -0.35 -16.51
CA LEU A 295 11.09 0.48 -17.51
C LEU A 295 12.56 0.72 -17.15
N LYS A 296 12.89 0.91 -15.87
CA LYS A 296 14.29 1.01 -15.42
C LYS A 296 15.07 -0.26 -15.76
N VAL A 297 14.48 -1.44 -15.54
CA VAL A 297 15.10 -2.70 -15.95
C VAL A 297 15.35 -2.71 -17.46
N ALA A 298 14.36 -2.33 -18.26
CA ALA A 298 14.46 -2.32 -19.72
C ALA A 298 15.52 -1.36 -20.24
N LEU A 299 15.66 -0.17 -19.64
CA LEU A 299 16.60 0.86 -20.08
C LEU A 299 18.03 0.60 -19.62
N PHE A 300 18.21 0.24 -18.35
CA PHE A 300 19.52 0.22 -17.72
C PHE A 300 20.17 -1.17 -17.67
N ALA A 301 19.37 -2.25 -17.76
CA ALA A 301 19.86 -3.63 -17.68
C ALA A 301 19.61 -4.44 -18.96
N ALA A 302 19.30 -3.78 -20.08
CA ALA A 302 19.08 -4.41 -21.38
C ALA A 302 20.19 -5.43 -21.74
N GLY A 303 19.78 -6.67 -22.03
CA GLY A 303 20.67 -7.78 -22.36
C GLY A 303 21.08 -8.66 -21.18
N ASP A 304 21.04 -8.15 -19.94
CA ASP A 304 21.40 -8.93 -18.74
C ASP A 304 20.14 -9.42 -18.03
N ILE A 305 19.13 -8.56 -17.96
CA ILE A 305 17.92 -8.77 -17.17
C ILE A 305 16.71 -8.39 -18.01
N ARG A 306 15.75 -9.33 -18.11
CA ARG A 306 14.51 -9.10 -18.84
C ARG A 306 13.45 -8.52 -17.90
N PRO A 307 12.72 -7.46 -18.29
CA PRO A 307 11.52 -7.02 -17.58
C PRO A 307 10.47 -8.13 -17.50
N ALA A 308 9.65 -8.13 -16.45
CA ALA A 308 8.61 -9.15 -16.24
C ALA A 308 7.48 -9.09 -17.29
N GLY A 309 7.39 -8.00 -18.05
CA GLY A 309 6.39 -7.81 -19.08
C GLY A 309 6.89 -6.97 -20.25
N LYS A 310 5.96 -6.73 -21.17
CA LYS A 310 6.16 -5.88 -22.33
C LYS A 310 6.12 -4.40 -21.88
N ILE A 311 7.28 -3.78 -21.72
CA ILE A 311 7.42 -2.37 -21.32
C ILE A 311 8.31 -1.60 -22.30
N SER A 312 8.01 -0.32 -22.50
CA SER A 312 8.76 0.64 -23.32
C SER A 312 8.40 2.07 -22.89
N GLU A 313 9.15 3.06 -23.35
CA GLU A 313 8.82 4.48 -23.16
C GLU A 313 7.38 4.78 -23.58
N SER A 314 7.02 4.48 -24.84
CA SER A 314 5.66 4.69 -25.37
C SER A 314 4.56 4.04 -24.52
N ARG A 315 4.78 2.83 -23.98
CA ARG A 315 3.80 2.17 -23.10
C ARG A 315 3.66 2.89 -21.76
N MET A 316 4.78 3.34 -21.19
CA MET A 316 4.75 4.09 -19.93
C MET A 316 4.07 5.44 -20.14
N SER A 317 4.39 6.18 -21.21
CA SER A 317 3.73 7.44 -21.56
C SER A 317 2.21 7.26 -21.69
N LYS A 318 1.76 6.24 -22.43
CA LYS A 318 0.34 5.93 -22.58
C LYS A 318 -0.34 5.66 -21.24
N LYS A 319 0.29 4.88 -20.34
CA LYS A 319 -0.25 4.62 -19.00
C LYS A 319 -0.38 5.90 -18.17
N LEU A 320 0.59 6.81 -18.25
CA LEU A 320 0.54 8.09 -17.55
C LEU A 320 -0.52 9.04 -18.12
N GLU A 321 -0.75 9.03 -19.43
CA GLU A 321 -1.86 9.75 -20.06
C GLU A 321 -3.23 9.23 -19.62
N GLU A 322 -3.40 7.90 -19.59
CA GLU A 322 -4.62 7.27 -19.08
C GLU A 322 -4.87 7.64 -17.61
N LEU A 323 -3.83 7.63 -16.79
CA LEU A 323 -3.91 8.08 -15.39
C LEU A 323 -4.28 9.55 -15.25
N LYS A 324 -3.73 10.42 -16.10
CA LYS A 324 -4.08 11.85 -16.12
C LYS A 324 -5.54 12.08 -16.48
N LYS A 325 -6.13 11.28 -17.37
CA LYS A 325 -7.56 11.38 -17.71
C LYS A 325 -8.50 10.95 -16.57
N LEU A 326 -7.96 10.26 -15.55
CA LEU A 326 -8.70 9.92 -14.33
C LEU A 326 -8.55 11.01 -13.24
N LEU A 327 -7.74 12.07 -13.46
CA LEU A 327 -7.66 13.29 -12.64
C LEU A 327 -8.71 14.29 -13.08
#